data_AF-A0A928ZWX8-F1
#
_entry.id   AF-A0A928ZWX8-F1
#
_cell.length_a   1.000
_cell.length_b   1.000
_cell.length_c   1.000
_cell.angle_alpha   90.00
_cell.angle_beta   90.00
_cell.angle_gamma   90.00
#
_symmetry.space_group_name_H-M   'P 1'
#
loop_
_entity.id
_entity.type
_entity.pdbx_description
1 polymer ?
#
loop_
_entity_poly.entity_id
_entity_poly.type
_entity_poly.pdbx_seq_one_letter_code
_entity_poly.pdbx_strand_id
1 'polypeptide(L)'
;KRQVPVYDQDENGALTGIRYEYPKADDHIIKHLLPLLEEAGTQLVFYGHSHLWNRFESDSGMQFLESSNVGNSYGAHMADNPRPVPDNRYKETYDAIGDPNGLTPIVPTLKPLKDDAGNPLPYIASNDITAFSILDTGSGTISSYYFDTSQPTSDVVRFDEFKIGQP
;
A
#
# COMPACT_ATOMS: atom_id res chain seq x y z
N LYS A 1 23.72 7.28 -3.25
CA LYS A 1 24.73 7.67 -2.23
C LYS A 1 24.44 6.86 -0.97
N ARG A 2 25.46 6.41 -0.23
CA ARG A 2 25.23 5.71 1.05
C ARG A 2 24.73 6.73 2.09
N GLN A 3 23.68 6.39 2.82
CA GLN A 3 23.19 7.26 3.89
C GLN A 3 24.23 7.37 5.01
N VAL A 4 24.39 8.58 5.53
CA VAL A 4 25.33 8.87 6.61
C VAL A 4 24.59 8.73 7.94
N PRO A 5 25.09 7.93 8.89
CA PRO A 5 24.47 7.82 10.21
C PRO A 5 24.58 9.14 10.96
N VAL A 6 23.50 9.51 11.65
CA VAL A 6 23.47 10.58 12.65
C VAL A 6 23.45 9.90 14.02
N TYR A 7 24.37 10.31 14.89
CA TYR A 7 24.51 9.78 16.24
C TYR A 7 23.85 10.74 17.22
N ASP A 8 22.78 10.28 17.87
CA ASP A 8 22.11 11.03 18.92
C ASP A 8 22.84 10.78 20.25
N GLN A 9 23.12 11.84 21.00
CA GLN A 9 23.81 11.78 22.29
C GLN A 9 22.99 12.49 23.36
N ASP A 10 23.09 12.02 24.60
CA ASP A 10 22.53 12.71 25.77
C ASP A 10 23.39 13.91 26.19
N GLU A 11 22.96 14.62 27.25
CA GLU A 11 23.67 15.79 27.80
C GLU A 11 25.10 15.47 28.30
N ASN A 12 25.38 14.20 28.59
CA ASN A 12 26.70 13.71 29.03
C ASN A 12 27.56 13.21 27.85
N GLY A 13 27.07 13.29 26.61
CA GLY A 13 27.75 12.80 25.42
C GLY A 13 27.64 11.27 25.23
N ALA A 14 26.83 10.58 26.02
CA ALA A 14 26.60 9.15 25.85
C ALA A 14 25.67 8.91 24.65
N LEU A 15 25.99 7.90 23.83
CA LEU A 15 25.19 7.53 22.66
C LEU A 15 23.81 7.01 23.08
N THR A 16 22.74 7.63 22.60
CA THR A 16 21.34 7.23 22.84
C THR A 16 20.66 6.64 21.63
N GLY A 17 21.19 6.90 20.42
CA GLY A 17 20.59 6.39 19.19
C GLY A 17 21.47 6.59 17.96
N ILE A 18 21.21 5.80 16.93
CA ILE A 18 21.77 5.98 15.59
C ILE A 18 20.59 6.03 14.63
N ARG A 19 20.51 7.09 13.83
CA ARG A 19 19.43 7.29 12.85
C ARG A 19 19.99 7.60 11.48
N TYR A 20 19.20 7.30 10.46
CA TYR A 20 19.50 7.58 9.06
C TYR A 20 18.38 8.47 8.51
N GLU A 21 18.76 9.49 7.76
CA GLU A 21 17.81 10.39 7.11
C GLU A 21 17.58 9.93 5.67
N TYR A 22 16.31 9.87 5.27
CA TYR A 22 15.89 9.53 3.92
C TYR A 22 15.03 10.68 3.39
N PRO A 23 15.64 11.68 2.71
CA PRO A 23 14.89 12.82 2.20
C PRO A 23 13.78 12.37 1.25
N LYS A 24 12.55 12.86 1.43
CA LYS A 24 11.41 12.49 0.56
C LYS A 24 11.68 12.81 -0.91
N ALA A 25 12.34 13.94 -1.17
CA ALA A 25 12.73 14.36 -2.52
C ALA A 25 13.78 13.44 -3.19
N ASP A 26 14.40 12.54 -2.43
CA ASP A 26 15.36 11.54 -2.90
C ASP A 26 14.81 10.10 -2.79
N ASP A 27 13.48 9.93 -2.63
CA ASP A 27 12.85 8.61 -2.66
C ASP A 27 13.26 7.86 -3.94
N HIS A 28 13.92 6.72 -3.75
CA HIS A 28 14.49 5.97 -4.87
C HIS A 28 13.44 5.28 -5.72
N ILE A 29 12.29 4.89 -5.14
CA ILE A 29 11.20 4.28 -5.89
C ILE A 29 10.63 5.34 -6.82
N ILE A 30 10.28 6.50 -6.30
CA ILE A 30 9.63 7.56 -7.08
C ILE A 30 10.60 8.18 -8.10
N LYS A 31 11.85 8.42 -7.70
CA LYS A 31 12.83 9.14 -8.54
C LYS A 31 13.50 8.28 -9.59
N HIS A 32 13.68 6.98 -9.33
CA HIS A 32 14.50 6.11 -10.19
C HIS A 32 13.74 4.91 -10.72
N LEU A 33 12.92 4.24 -9.91
CA LEU A 33 12.23 3.03 -10.37
C LEU A 33 10.99 3.37 -11.20
N LEU A 34 10.15 4.27 -10.70
CA LEU A 34 8.88 4.61 -11.34
C LEU A 34 9.07 5.10 -12.78
N PRO A 35 10.00 6.02 -13.11
CA PRO A 35 10.21 6.44 -14.50
C PRO A 35 10.63 5.30 -15.43
N LEU A 36 11.39 4.31 -14.94
CA LEU A 36 11.78 3.15 -15.75
C LEU A 36 10.60 2.22 -16.03
N LEU A 37 9.69 2.07 -15.07
CA LEU A 37 8.47 1.29 -15.26
C LEU A 37 7.55 1.96 -16.29
N GLU A 38 7.41 3.28 -16.21
CA GLU A 38 6.68 4.11 -17.16
C GLU A 38 7.27 4.03 -18.57
N GLU A 39 8.59 4.21 -18.72
CA GLU A 39 9.28 4.12 -20.01
C GLU A 39 9.15 2.72 -20.64
N ALA A 40 9.13 1.67 -19.81
CA ALA A 40 8.92 0.31 -20.25
C ALA A 40 7.47 0.00 -20.68
N GLY A 41 6.52 0.93 -20.50
CA GLY A 41 5.11 0.70 -20.76
C GLY A 41 4.51 -0.35 -19.82
N THR A 42 4.99 -0.40 -18.58
CA THR A 42 4.49 -1.35 -17.57
C THR A 42 3.02 -1.08 -17.29
N GLN A 43 2.19 -2.12 -17.34
CA GLN A 43 0.74 -1.98 -17.16
C GLN A 43 0.28 -2.34 -15.74
N LEU A 44 1.04 -3.20 -15.06
CA LEU A 44 0.72 -3.70 -13.73
C LEU A 44 1.98 -3.83 -12.89
N VAL A 45 1.98 -3.17 -11.73
CA VAL A 45 2.91 -3.40 -10.64
C VAL A 45 2.17 -4.18 -9.56
N PHE A 46 2.46 -5.47 -9.45
CA PHE A 46 1.90 -6.35 -8.43
C PHE A 46 2.90 -6.52 -7.29
N TYR A 47 2.51 -6.18 -6.06
CA TYR A 47 3.42 -6.17 -4.90
C TYR A 47 2.77 -6.74 -3.64
N GLY A 48 3.56 -6.73 -2.56
CA GLY A 48 3.20 -7.24 -1.25
C GLY A 48 3.70 -6.34 -0.11
N HIS A 49 3.91 -6.96 1.06
CA HIS A 49 4.57 -6.40 2.26
C HIS A 49 3.70 -5.56 3.19
N SER A 50 2.69 -4.86 2.67
CA SER A 50 1.91 -3.94 3.52
C SER A 50 0.85 -4.64 4.37
N HIS A 51 0.58 -5.93 4.13
CA HIS A 51 -0.46 -6.69 4.82
C HIS A 51 -1.85 -6.09 4.57
N LEU A 52 -2.07 -5.68 3.33
CA LEU A 52 -3.26 -5.01 2.84
C LEU A 52 -3.71 -5.63 1.52
N TRP A 53 -4.95 -5.32 1.13
CA TRP A 53 -5.29 -5.21 -0.28
C TRP A 53 -5.60 -3.75 -0.58
N ASN A 54 -5.03 -3.18 -1.64
CA ASN A 54 -5.41 -1.87 -2.18
C ASN A 54 -5.00 -1.74 -3.66
N ARG A 55 -5.59 -0.76 -4.33
CA ARG A 55 -5.32 -0.47 -5.74
C ARG A 55 -5.14 1.02 -5.96
N PHE A 56 -4.17 1.35 -6.83
CA PHE A 56 -3.91 2.71 -7.31
C PHE A 56 -3.67 2.69 -8.81
N GLU A 57 -3.74 3.86 -9.42
CA GLU A 57 -3.46 4.08 -10.83
C GLU A 57 -2.60 5.33 -10.97
N SER A 58 -1.54 5.26 -11.77
CA SER A 58 -0.73 6.42 -12.14
C SER A 58 -1.43 7.28 -13.20
N ASP A 59 -0.89 8.47 -13.45
CA ASP A 59 -1.38 9.36 -14.52
C ASP A 59 -1.28 8.73 -15.93
N SER A 60 -0.41 7.73 -16.13
CA SER A 60 -0.27 7.02 -17.41
C SER A 60 -1.20 5.82 -17.56
N GLY A 61 -1.94 5.46 -16.51
CA GLY A 61 -2.83 4.28 -16.47
C GLY A 61 -2.15 3.00 -15.97
N MET A 62 -0.87 3.04 -15.57
CA MET A 62 -0.23 1.90 -14.90
C MET A 62 -0.91 1.60 -13.56
N GLN A 63 -1.34 0.35 -13.38
CA GLN A 63 -2.05 -0.12 -12.19
C GLN A 63 -1.06 -0.62 -11.12
N PHE A 64 -1.27 -0.22 -9.87
CA PHE A 64 -0.57 -0.74 -8.70
C PHE A 64 -1.53 -1.59 -7.89
N LEU A 65 -1.20 -2.85 -7.66
CA LEU A 65 -2.02 -3.78 -6.90
C LEU A 65 -1.23 -4.40 -5.77
N GLU A 66 -1.65 -4.09 -4.55
CA GLU A 66 -1.21 -4.78 -3.34
C GLU A 66 -2.21 -5.87 -2.98
N SER A 67 -1.72 -7.08 -2.71
CA SER A 67 -2.61 -8.22 -2.43
C SER A 67 -2.05 -9.13 -1.33
N SER A 68 -1.30 -8.59 -0.36
CA SER A 68 -0.67 -9.40 0.70
C SER A 68 -1.48 -9.55 1.98
N ASN A 69 -2.73 -9.07 2.06
CA ASN A 69 -3.56 -9.37 3.21
C ASN A 69 -3.96 -10.86 3.24
N VAL A 70 -3.33 -11.64 4.11
CA VAL A 70 -3.53 -13.10 4.26
C VAL A 70 -4.05 -13.48 5.65
N GLY A 71 -4.89 -12.63 6.25
CA GLY A 71 -5.36 -12.81 7.62
C GLY A 71 -4.39 -12.27 8.68
N ASN A 72 -3.52 -11.34 8.27
CA ASN A 72 -2.77 -10.51 9.19
C ASN A 72 -2.71 -9.09 8.61
N SER A 73 -2.98 -8.08 9.42
CA SER A 73 -2.96 -6.68 9.01
C SER A 73 -2.63 -5.79 10.20
N TYR A 74 -1.92 -4.69 9.91
CA TYR A 74 -1.61 -3.64 10.88
C TYR A 74 -2.46 -2.38 10.68
N GLY A 75 -3.44 -2.44 9.76
CA GLY A 75 -4.32 -1.32 9.43
C GLY A 75 -3.86 -0.55 8.19
N ALA A 76 -4.82 0.06 7.48
CA ALA A 76 -4.56 0.92 6.32
C ALA A 76 -4.18 2.37 6.70
N HIS A 77 -4.12 2.68 8.01
CA HIS A 77 -3.85 4.00 8.58
C HIS A 77 -4.57 5.16 7.88
N MET A 78 -5.90 5.06 7.85
CA MET A 78 -6.80 6.08 7.30
C MET A 78 -7.07 7.18 8.34
N ALA A 79 -7.87 8.19 7.98
CA ALA A 79 -8.02 9.43 8.76
C ALA A 79 -8.40 9.23 10.25
N ASP A 80 -9.17 8.19 10.54
CA ASP A 80 -9.60 7.80 11.88
C ASP A 80 -8.60 6.92 12.65
N ASN A 81 -7.54 6.43 11.98
CA ASN A 81 -6.53 5.54 12.53
C ASN A 81 -5.10 5.95 12.13
N PRO A 82 -4.62 7.15 12.53
CA PRO A 82 -3.26 7.58 12.24
C PRO A 82 -2.23 6.64 12.88
N ARG A 83 -1.17 6.27 12.15
CA ARG A 83 -0.04 5.53 12.73
C ARG A 83 0.83 6.42 13.60
N PRO A 84 1.49 5.86 14.62
CA PRO A 84 2.59 6.54 15.30
C PRO A 84 3.70 6.84 14.29
N VAL A 85 4.12 8.10 14.21
CA VAL A 85 5.26 8.53 13.40
C VAL A 85 6.38 9.05 14.30
N PRO A 86 7.65 8.94 13.86
CA PRO A 86 8.77 9.48 14.62
C PRO A 86 8.60 10.97 14.97
N ASP A 87 9.19 11.36 16.09
CA ASP A 87 9.16 12.72 16.62
C ASP A 87 10.01 13.71 15.80
N ASN A 88 10.13 14.94 16.31
CA ASN A 88 10.88 16.05 15.71
C ASN A 88 12.41 15.84 15.63
N ARG A 89 12.92 14.63 15.92
CA ARG A 89 14.34 14.30 15.77
C ARG A 89 14.76 14.12 14.31
N TYR A 90 13.82 13.88 13.41
CA TYR A 90 14.05 13.74 11.98
C TYR A 90 13.85 15.08 11.26
N LYS A 91 14.62 15.30 10.18
CA LYS A 91 14.43 16.49 9.33
C LYS A 91 13.17 16.39 8.49
N GLU A 92 12.86 15.20 8.01
CA GLU A 92 11.65 14.92 7.23
C GLU A 92 10.45 14.68 8.13
N THR A 93 9.26 15.04 7.64
CA THR A 93 7.99 14.68 8.28
C THR A 93 7.49 13.37 7.71
N TYR A 94 6.99 12.47 8.56
CA TYR A 94 6.41 11.20 8.14
C TYR A 94 4.89 11.28 8.20
N ASP A 95 4.23 10.76 7.17
CA ASP A 95 2.78 10.80 7.09
C ASP A 95 2.17 9.77 8.04
N ALA A 96 1.37 10.27 8.97
CA ALA A 96 0.65 9.47 9.95
C ALA A 96 -0.61 8.85 9.34
N ILE A 97 -1.14 9.44 8.29
CA ILE A 97 -2.30 8.98 7.53
C ILE A 97 -1.86 8.84 6.08
N GLY A 98 -2.39 7.83 5.38
CA GLY A 98 -1.99 7.41 4.04
C GLY A 98 -1.31 8.46 3.14
N ASP A 99 -0.16 8.09 2.57
CA ASP A 99 0.51 8.83 1.51
C ASP A 99 1.13 7.84 0.52
N PRO A 100 0.35 7.32 -0.45
CA PRO A 100 0.86 6.48 -1.53
C PRO A 100 1.55 7.33 -2.61
N ASN A 101 2.41 8.25 -2.18
CA ASN A 101 3.04 9.26 -3.03
C ASN A 101 2.02 10.11 -3.81
N GLY A 102 0.98 10.58 -3.10
CA GLY A 102 -0.07 11.42 -3.67
C GLY A 102 -1.13 10.72 -4.54
N LEU A 103 -1.04 9.40 -4.75
CA LEU A 103 -2.07 8.65 -5.48
C LEU A 103 -3.38 8.54 -4.69
N THR A 104 -4.51 8.53 -5.40
CA THR A 104 -5.82 8.29 -4.77
C THR A 104 -6.12 6.80 -4.77
N PRO A 105 -6.47 6.19 -3.62
CA PRO A 105 -6.82 4.77 -3.57
C PRO A 105 -8.15 4.51 -4.28
N ILE A 106 -8.22 3.40 -5.00
CA ILE A 106 -9.39 3.03 -5.80
C ILE A 106 -10.28 2.07 -5.01
N VAL A 107 -11.57 2.42 -4.92
CA VAL A 107 -12.58 1.56 -4.30
C VAL A 107 -12.87 0.35 -5.19
N PRO A 108 -12.94 -0.88 -4.63
CA PRO A 108 -13.33 -2.07 -5.38
C PRO A 108 -14.64 -1.92 -6.16
N THR A 109 -14.67 -2.43 -7.39
CA THR A 109 -15.76 -2.19 -8.35
C THR A 109 -16.99 -3.08 -8.16
N LEU A 110 -16.87 -4.25 -7.52
CA LEU A 110 -17.95 -5.24 -7.44
C LEU A 110 -18.61 -5.30 -6.07
N LYS A 111 -17.82 -5.56 -5.01
CA LYS A 111 -18.33 -5.79 -3.65
C LYS A 111 -17.36 -5.26 -2.59
N PRO A 112 -17.11 -3.93 -2.54
CA PRO A 112 -16.19 -3.38 -1.54
C PRO A 112 -16.68 -3.68 -0.13
N LEU A 113 -15.73 -3.92 0.78
CA LEU A 113 -16.02 -3.88 2.21
C LEU A 113 -16.48 -2.46 2.60
N LYS A 114 -17.16 -2.34 3.73
CA LYS A 114 -17.70 -1.07 4.20
C LYS A 114 -17.28 -0.79 5.63
N ASP A 115 -17.19 0.48 5.98
CA ASP A 115 -17.05 0.92 7.37
C ASP A 115 -18.37 0.76 8.15
N ASP A 116 -18.34 1.08 9.44
CA ASP A 116 -19.51 1.02 10.33
C ASP A 116 -20.64 1.97 9.90
N ALA A 117 -20.33 3.02 9.14
CA ALA A 117 -21.31 3.94 8.56
C ALA A 117 -21.86 3.47 7.20
N GLY A 118 -21.36 2.36 6.66
CA GLY A 118 -21.78 1.77 5.39
C GLY A 118 -21.08 2.36 4.16
N ASN A 119 -20.05 3.21 4.33
CA ASN A 119 -19.27 3.75 3.23
C ASN A 119 -18.30 2.69 2.69
N PRO A 120 -18.13 2.58 1.36
CA PRO A 120 -17.21 1.61 0.79
C PRO A 120 -15.75 1.96 1.09
N LEU A 121 -14.97 0.95 1.45
CA LEU A 121 -13.55 1.06 1.80
C LEU A 121 -12.68 0.71 0.59
N PRO A 122 -11.65 1.53 0.28
CA PRO A 122 -10.71 1.22 -0.80
C PRO A 122 -9.56 0.29 -0.37
N TYR A 123 -9.56 -0.15 0.90
CA TYR A 123 -8.55 -1.06 1.45
C TYR A 123 -9.24 -2.26 2.10
N ILE A 124 -8.60 -3.42 2.04
CA ILE A 124 -8.86 -4.53 2.98
C ILE A 124 -7.71 -4.57 3.98
N ALA A 125 -8.00 -4.18 5.22
CA ALA A 125 -7.09 -4.24 6.36
C ALA A 125 -7.75 -5.07 7.48
N SER A 126 -7.61 -6.39 7.43
CA SER A 126 -8.33 -7.29 8.35
C SER A 126 -7.49 -8.51 8.69
N ASN A 127 -7.57 -8.95 9.96
CA ASN A 127 -6.96 -10.19 10.44
C ASN A 127 -7.85 -11.42 10.18
N ASP A 128 -9.12 -11.21 9.84
CA ASP A 128 -10.07 -12.31 9.62
C ASP A 128 -10.26 -12.59 8.12
N ILE A 129 -9.75 -11.73 7.24
CA ILE A 129 -9.91 -11.85 5.79
C ILE A 129 -8.59 -12.17 5.12
N THR A 130 -8.61 -13.15 4.21
CA THR A 130 -7.55 -13.38 3.23
C THR A 130 -8.00 -12.87 1.86
N ALA A 131 -7.23 -11.99 1.24
CA ALA A 131 -7.43 -11.48 -0.09
C ALA A 131 -6.44 -12.10 -1.08
N PHE A 132 -6.87 -12.37 -2.30
CA PHE A 132 -6.01 -12.84 -3.38
C PHE A 132 -6.50 -12.31 -4.73
N SER A 133 -5.61 -12.25 -5.70
CA SER A 133 -5.92 -11.73 -7.03
C SER A 133 -5.47 -12.70 -8.11
N ILE A 134 -6.26 -12.84 -9.16
CA ILE A 134 -6.00 -13.69 -10.32
C ILE A 134 -5.90 -12.81 -11.55
N LEU A 135 -4.77 -12.90 -12.26
CA LEU A 135 -4.60 -12.35 -13.60
C LEU A 135 -4.94 -13.43 -14.64
N ASP A 136 -6.00 -13.20 -15.40
CA ASP A 136 -6.27 -13.93 -16.64
C ASP A 136 -5.48 -13.27 -17.78
N THR A 137 -4.40 -13.92 -18.20
CA THR A 137 -3.51 -13.42 -19.25
C THR A 137 -4.14 -13.46 -20.65
N GLY A 138 -5.19 -14.26 -20.87
CA GLY A 138 -5.89 -14.32 -22.16
C GLY A 138 -6.76 -13.08 -22.39
N SER A 139 -7.41 -12.59 -21.33
CA SER A 139 -8.29 -11.41 -21.40
C SER A 139 -7.66 -10.12 -20.86
N GLY A 140 -6.50 -10.22 -20.20
CA GLY A 140 -5.87 -9.10 -19.47
C GLY A 140 -6.67 -8.68 -18.24
N THR A 141 -7.51 -9.56 -17.70
CA THR A 141 -8.43 -9.23 -16.60
C THR A 141 -7.81 -9.62 -15.27
N ILE A 142 -7.76 -8.68 -14.33
CA ILE A 142 -7.40 -8.93 -12.94
C ILE A 142 -8.68 -8.99 -12.13
N SER A 143 -8.80 -10.03 -11.32
CA SER A 143 -9.95 -10.30 -10.46
C SER A 143 -9.47 -10.49 -9.03
N SER A 144 -9.98 -9.69 -8.10
CA SER A 144 -9.64 -9.84 -6.69
C SER A 144 -10.79 -10.47 -5.91
N TYR A 145 -10.40 -11.32 -4.97
CA TYR A 145 -11.27 -12.14 -4.15
C TYR A 145 -10.87 -12.00 -2.69
N TYR A 146 -11.85 -12.11 -1.81
CA TYR A 146 -11.60 -12.27 -0.39
C TYR A 146 -12.35 -13.47 0.18
N PHE A 147 -11.80 -14.05 1.23
CA PHE A 147 -12.38 -15.12 2.01
C PHE A 147 -12.35 -14.75 3.49
N ASP A 148 -13.49 -14.88 4.16
CA ASP A 148 -13.62 -14.66 5.60
C ASP A 148 -13.25 -15.95 6.35
N THR A 149 -12.06 -15.95 6.93
CA THR A 149 -11.49 -17.08 7.66
C THR A 149 -12.20 -17.34 8.99
N SER A 150 -12.95 -16.37 9.53
CA SER A 150 -13.81 -16.57 10.70
C SER A 150 -15.05 -17.41 10.38
N GLN A 151 -15.41 -17.51 9.10
CA GLN A 151 -16.54 -18.26 8.59
C GLN A 151 -16.07 -19.32 7.58
N PRO A 152 -15.54 -20.48 8.05
CA PRO A 152 -14.85 -21.44 7.19
C PRO A 152 -15.75 -22.11 6.14
N THR A 153 -17.08 -22.01 6.29
CA THR A 153 -18.07 -22.52 5.32
C THR A 153 -18.63 -21.43 4.41
N SER A 154 -18.10 -20.20 4.48
CA SER A 154 -18.52 -19.10 3.63
C SER A 154 -17.97 -19.25 2.21
N ASP A 155 -18.66 -18.62 1.26
CA ASP A 155 -18.19 -18.55 -0.11
C ASP A 155 -17.04 -17.54 -0.24
N VAL A 156 -16.15 -17.79 -1.20
CA VAL A 156 -15.17 -16.79 -1.63
C VAL A 156 -15.91 -15.68 -2.39
N VAL A 157 -15.64 -14.43 -2.01
CA VAL A 157 -16.29 -13.27 -2.61
C VAL A 157 -15.36 -12.58 -3.59
N ARG A 158 -15.75 -12.55 -4.87
CA ARG A 158 -15.14 -11.66 -5.86
C ARG A 158 -15.58 -10.22 -5.58
N PHE A 159 -14.64 -9.31 -5.40
CA PHE A 159 -14.94 -7.96 -4.93
C PHE A 159 -14.37 -6.83 -5.77
N ASP A 160 -13.32 -7.07 -6.56
CA ASP A 160 -12.80 -6.12 -7.55
C ASP A 160 -12.53 -6.82 -8.88
N GLU A 161 -12.65 -6.06 -9.97
CA GLU A 161 -12.23 -6.46 -11.31
C GLU A 161 -11.79 -5.24 -12.11
N PHE A 162 -10.67 -5.36 -12.82
CA PHE A 162 -10.18 -4.38 -13.77
C PHE A 162 -9.40 -5.05 -14.91
N LYS A 163 -9.13 -4.32 -15.98
CA LYS A 163 -8.36 -4.82 -17.13
C LYS A 163 -7.08 -4.03 -17.33
N ILE A 164 -6.05 -4.71 -17.81
CA ILE A 164 -4.82 -4.12 -18.33
C ILE A 164 -4.71 -4.40 -19.83
N GLY A 165 -4.02 -3.52 -20.56
CA GLY A 165 -3.78 -3.70 -21.99
C GLY A 165 -4.96 -3.35 -22.92
N GLN A 166 -5.91 -2.52 -22.46
CA GLN A 166 -6.83 -1.82 -23.37
C GLN A 166 -6.24 -0.44 -23.69
N PRO A 167 -6.15 -0.04 -24.97
CA PRO A 167 -5.72 1.29 -25.38
C PRO A 167 -6.77 2.37 -25.05
#